data_AF-A0A7K3WAE1-F1
#
_entry.id   AF-A0A7K3WAE1-F1
#
_cell.length_a   1.000
_cell.length_b   1.000
_cell.length_c   1.000
_cell.angle_alpha   90.00
_cell.angle_beta   90.00
_cell.angle_gamma   90.00
#
_symmetry.space_group_name_H-M   'P 1'
#
loop_
_entity.id
_entity.type
_entity.pdbx_description
1 polymer ?
#
loop_
_entity_poly.entity_id
_entity_poly.type
_entity_poly.pdbx_seq_one_letter_code
_entity_poly.pdbx_strand_id
1 'polypeptide(L)'
;MTSSHLVLGAGGMLLVIGLVMVFSASAVSAAMDNEPAWAPGVRQLVFAAIGLVAMFAAIRLPISTIRRWCGRAMLASVFSLVLVLLIGVELNGAKQWFDLKVVLLQPSEIAKLVFALWGAHVLATRDRYLTTKSLLVPVLPVYGVCVALLMLEPDLGGSVSLGLVVAGLLWAGGLPLRYWVGLIAAGVGAVAYLATSASYRAERITSFLNPFADPTGDGYQAIKGLYALATGGFWGVGLGNSRMKWDLLPEAESDYIFAIIGEELGFLGCLVVISLYGVLAYTGFRIARRSTDRFVQVASVAITVWLIGQATMNMGYVVGLLPVTGVQLPLISAGGTSLVLTLFIVGLLTRFARSEPGAVEWARTAERSRLARLLLPVPAQAVDTRHVRRPAGSPARGSSRGPVREPVGARPAGPDRPGQRRAPRPRPAADPGALGVPAPRRPGPDRRAPLRGVDGTAPLRQRDGHPVSRTRAVPRERSAATAPSAATAPSADPRSSRRARVTPRDAGPARDRQAAGVRTDLDARPAPGSRPDARSRASTGRHVRTDRHGRPQP
;
A
#
# COMPACT_ATOMS: atom_id res chain seq x y z
N MET A 1 17.84 19.90 8.60
CA MET A 1 17.76 19.02 7.40
C MET A 1 16.50 19.32 6.58
N THR A 2 16.62 19.30 5.24
CA THR A 2 15.48 19.34 4.31
C THR A 2 14.76 17.98 4.27
N SER A 3 13.49 17.97 3.86
CA SER A 3 12.67 16.74 3.86
C SER A 3 13.21 15.68 2.89
N SER A 4 13.89 16.08 1.81
CA SER A 4 14.49 15.16 0.84
C SER A 4 15.61 14.29 1.42
N HIS A 5 16.37 14.80 2.40
CA HIS A 5 17.40 13.99 3.07
C HIS A 5 16.79 12.95 4.02
N LEU A 6 15.63 13.24 4.60
CA LEU A 6 14.90 12.28 5.45
C LEU A 6 14.27 11.16 4.60
N VAL A 7 13.69 11.47 3.44
CA VAL A 7 13.18 10.44 2.49
C VAL A 7 14.31 9.53 2.01
N LEU A 8 15.41 10.11 1.50
CA LEU A 8 16.54 9.33 0.97
C LEU A 8 17.29 8.56 2.06
N GLY A 9 17.47 9.14 3.25
CA GLY A 9 18.13 8.48 4.38
C GLY A 9 17.32 7.30 4.91
N ALA A 10 16.04 7.49 5.22
CA ALA A 10 15.20 6.42 5.75
C ALA A 10 14.93 5.34 4.69
N GLY A 11 14.59 5.73 3.46
CA GLY A 11 14.38 4.78 2.36
C GLY A 11 15.65 4.01 1.96
N GLY A 12 16.81 4.68 1.98
CA GLY A 12 18.10 4.03 1.74
C GLY A 12 18.49 3.05 2.85
N MET A 13 18.26 3.40 4.12
CA MET A 13 18.52 2.50 5.24
C MET A 13 17.60 1.27 5.21
N LEU A 14 16.31 1.46 4.91
CA LEU A 14 15.34 0.37 4.72
C LEU A 14 15.76 -0.55 3.54
N LEU A 15 16.21 0.01 2.42
CA LEU A 15 16.73 -0.77 1.29
C LEU A 15 17.97 -1.59 1.66
N VAL A 16 18.91 -1.03 2.43
CA VAL A 16 20.13 -1.76 2.86
C VAL A 16 19.78 -2.88 3.82
N ILE A 17 18.89 -2.64 4.80
CA ILE A 17 18.37 -3.68 5.69
C ILE A 17 17.66 -4.77 4.88
N GLY A 18 16.78 -4.38 3.94
CA GLY A 18 16.08 -5.29 3.04
C GLY A 18 17.03 -6.19 2.25
N LEU A 19 18.02 -5.61 1.58
CA LEU A 19 19.01 -6.36 0.80
C LEU A 19 19.81 -7.36 1.65
N VAL A 20 20.24 -6.97 2.86
CA VAL A 20 20.95 -7.87 3.78
C VAL A 20 20.06 -9.02 4.24
N MET A 21 18.83 -8.71 4.67
CA MET A 21 17.90 -9.71 5.21
C MET A 21 17.38 -10.67 4.13
N VAL A 22 17.03 -10.17 2.94
CA VAL A 22 16.59 -11.00 1.80
C VAL A 22 17.73 -11.88 1.29
N PHE A 23 18.96 -11.34 1.15
CA PHE A 23 20.12 -12.17 0.82
C PHE A 23 20.32 -13.27 1.86
N SER A 24 20.22 -12.94 3.14
CA SER A 24 20.41 -13.90 4.24
C SER A 24 19.27 -14.90 4.40
N ALA A 25 18.05 -14.60 3.95
CA ALA A 25 16.91 -15.53 3.95
C ALA A 25 16.97 -16.47 2.73
N SER A 26 16.90 -15.90 1.53
CA SER A 26 16.81 -16.65 0.26
C SER A 26 18.04 -17.51 -0.06
N ALA A 27 19.19 -17.24 0.56
CA ALA A 27 20.37 -18.09 0.44
C ALA A 27 20.20 -19.48 1.08
N VAL A 28 19.31 -19.63 2.05
CA VAL A 28 19.00 -20.94 2.66
C VAL A 28 18.09 -21.74 1.73
N SER A 29 17.00 -21.13 1.23
CA SER A 29 16.08 -21.75 0.28
C SER A 29 16.82 -22.28 -0.97
N ALA A 30 17.62 -21.43 -1.61
CA ALA A 30 18.38 -21.83 -2.80
C ALA A 30 19.40 -22.95 -2.53
N ALA A 31 20.01 -22.98 -1.34
CA ALA A 31 20.92 -24.07 -0.95
C ALA A 31 20.18 -25.42 -0.78
N MET A 32 18.91 -25.40 -0.38
CA MET A 32 18.05 -26.60 -0.32
C MET A 32 17.62 -27.05 -1.72
N ASP A 33 17.31 -26.11 -2.63
CA ASP A 33 16.96 -26.36 -4.03
C ASP A 33 18.14 -26.81 -4.92
N ASN A 34 19.35 -26.87 -4.38
CA ASN A 34 20.62 -27.07 -5.11
C ASN A 34 20.95 -25.95 -6.13
N GLU A 35 20.30 -24.77 -6.04
CA GLU A 35 20.78 -23.56 -6.73
C GLU A 35 22.00 -22.97 -5.98
N PRO A 36 22.85 -22.17 -6.66
CA PRO A 36 23.90 -21.42 -5.98
C PRO A 36 23.28 -20.43 -4.99
N ALA A 37 23.56 -20.56 -3.69
CA ALA A 37 22.93 -19.79 -2.61
C ALA A 37 22.98 -18.25 -2.79
N TRP A 38 23.95 -17.72 -3.53
CA TRP A 38 24.06 -16.28 -3.83
C TRP A 38 23.11 -15.81 -4.95
N ALA A 39 22.52 -16.72 -5.75
CA ALA A 39 21.79 -16.38 -6.96
C ALA A 39 20.51 -15.56 -6.71
N PRO A 40 19.62 -15.89 -5.74
CA PRO A 40 18.44 -15.06 -5.45
C PRO A 40 18.85 -13.68 -4.92
N GLY A 41 19.89 -13.61 -4.07
CA GLY A 41 20.45 -12.37 -3.58
C GLY A 41 21.00 -11.46 -4.69
N VAL A 42 21.65 -12.04 -5.71
CA VAL A 42 22.10 -11.31 -6.90
C VAL A 42 20.91 -10.89 -7.78
N ARG A 43 19.87 -11.72 -7.95
CA ARG A 43 18.62 -11.34 -8.65
C ARG A 43 17.99 -10.11 -7.95
N GLN A 44 17.83 -10.12 -6.62
CA GLN A 44 17.31 -8.99 -5.83
C GLN A 44 18.21 -7.74 -5.93
N LEU A 45 19.54 -7.90 -5.93
CA LEU A 45 20.49 -6.79 -6.10
C LEU A 45 20.38 -6.11 -7.48
N VAL A 46 20.14 -6.90 -8.54
CA VAL A 46 19.87 -6.37 -9.90
C VAL A 46 18.54 -5.58 -9.91
N PHE A 47 17.48 -6.09 -9.28
CA PHE A 47 16.23 -5.33 -9.13
C PHE A 47 16.42 -4.04 -8.30
N ALA A 48 17.23 -4.06 -7.25
CA ALA A 48 17.57 -2.85 -6.49
C ALA A 48 18.34 -1.83 -7.35
N ALA A 49 19.29 -2.27 -8.18
CA ALA A 49 20.01 -1.39 -9.11
C ALA A 49 19.07 -0.74 -10.15
N ILE A 50 18.18 -1.53 -10.75
CA ILE A 50 17.12 -1.04 -11.65
C ILE A 50 16.19 -0.07 -10.91
N GLY A 51 15.83 -0.38 -9.67
CA GLY A 51 14.99 0.46 -8.81
C GLY A 51 15.65 1.79 -8.44
N LEU A 52 16.97 1.82 -8.22
CA LEU A 52 17.73 3.05 -8.01
C LEU A 52 17.78 3.92 -9.27
N VAL A 53 17.86 3.31 -10.47
CA VAL A 53 17.71 4.04 -11.75
C VAL A 53 16.28 4.60 -11.88
N ALA A 54 15.25 3.83 -11.53
CA ALA A 54 13.86 4.27 -11.54
C ALA A 54 13.60 5.41 -10.52
N MET A 55 14.17 5.31 -9.31
CA MET A 55 14.19 6.37 -8.29
C MET A 55 14.83 7.66 -8.84
N PHE A 56 15.98 7.55 -9.50
CA PHE A 56 16.70 8.68 -10.07
C PHE A 56 15.95 9.32 -11.24
N ALA A 57 15.26 8.52 -12.06
CA ALA A 57 14.33 9.02 -13.07
C ALA A 57 13.16 9.79 -12.43
N ALA A 58 12.51 9.24 -11.40
CA ALA A 58 11.43 9.90 -10.67
C ALA A 58 11.86 11.24 -10.04
N ILE A 59 13.07 11.31 -9.48
CA ILE A 59 13.70 12.54 -8.94
C ILE A 59 13.86 13.64 -10.01
N ARG A 60 13.93 13.27 -11.29
CA ARG A 60 14.07 14.20 -12.42
C ARG A 60 12.76 14.48 -13.17
N LEU A 61 11.72 13.65 -13.03
CA LEU A 61 10.44 13.87 -13.70
C LEU A 61 9.84 15.24 -13.34
N PRO A 62 9.47 16.10 -14.31
CA PRO A 62 8.78 17.35 -14.02
C PRO A 62 7.31 17.07 -13.67
N ILE A 63 6.83 17.72 -12.62
CA ILE A 63 5.47 17.55 -12.06
C ILE A 63 4.39 17.82 -13.12
N SER A 64 4.62 18.77 -14.02
CA SER A 64 3.76 19.07 -15.17
C SER A 64 3.60 17.89 -16.14
N THR A 65 4.64 17.09 -16.40
CA THR A 65 4.55 15.87 -17.22
C THR A 65 3.73 14.80 -16.52
N ILE A 66 3.95 14.57 -15.22
CA ILE A 66 3.13 13.62 -14.43
C ILE A 66 1.64 14.03 -14.50
N ARG A 67 1.35 15.32 -14.27
CA ARG A 67 0.00 15.89 -14.37
C ARG A 67 -0.59 15.85 -15.79
N ARG A 68 0.23 15.88 -16.85
CA ARG A 68 -0.22 15.78 -18.25
C ARG A 68 -0.59 14.33 -18.65
N TRP A 69 0.11 13.35 -18.11
CA TRP A 69 -0.04 11.94 -18.51
C TRP A 69 -0.91 11.10 -17.58
N CYS A 70 -1.16 11.51 -16.32
CA CYS A 70 -1.91 10.70 -15.35
C CYS A 70 -3.30 10.26 -15.82
N GLY A 71 -4.02 11.07 -16.62
CA GLY A 71 -5.29 10.67 -17.23
C GLY A 71 -5.18 9.50 -18.23
N ARG A 72 -4.13 9.50 -19.06
CA ARG A 72 -3.85 8.42 -20.02
C ARG A 72 -3.28 7.18 -19.32
N ALA A 73 -2.42 7.40 -18.33
CA ALA A 73 -1.88 6.32 -17.49
C ALA A 73 -3.01 5.58 -16.75
N MET A 74 -4.02 6.29 -16.23
CA MET A 74 -5.16 5.67 -15.56
C MET A 74 -5.96 4.76 -16.50
N LEU A 75 -6.23 5.21 -17.73
CA LEU A 75 -6.87 4.38 -18.75
C LEU A 75 -6.02 3.16 -19.12
N ALA A 76 -4.70 3.35 -19.29
CA ALA A 76 -3.77 2.25 -19.55
C ALA A 76 -3.70 1.25 -18.38
N SER A 77 -3.82 1.71 -17.14
CA SER A 77 -3.81 0.85 -15.95
C SER A 77 -5.09 0.03 -15.83
N VAL A 78 -6.26 0.64 -16.07
CA VAL A 78 -7.54 -0.10 -16.12
C VAL A 78 -7.52 -1.13 -17.26
N PHE A 79 -7.01 -0.76 -18.43
CA PHE A 79 -6.80 -1.70 -19.54
C PHE A 79 -5.82 -2.82 -19.17
N SER A 80 -4.76 -2.53 -18.42
CA SER A 80 -3.79 -3.51 -17.95
C SER A 80 -4.37 -4.54 -16.97
N LEU A 81 -5.33 -4.14 -16.12
CA LEU A 81 -6.08 -5.04 -15.24
C LEU A 81 -7.07 -5.91 -16.05
N VAL A 82 -7.81 -5.32 -17.00
CA VAL A 82 -8.66 -6.09 -17.92
C VAL A 82 -7.83 -7.10 -18.74
N LEU A 83 -6.60 -6.74 -19.12
CA LEU A 83 -5.71 -7.60 -19.91
C LEU A 83 -5.14 -8.77 -19.10
N VAL A 84 -4.81 -8.58 -17.81
CA VAL A 84 -4.24 -9.67 -16.99
C VAL A 84 -5.27 -10.76 -16.65
N LEU A 85 -6.55 -10.40 -16.54
CA LEU A 85 -7.65 -11.36 -16.47
C LEU A 85 -7.76 -12.27 -17.71
N LEU A 86 -7.26 -11.82 -18.88
CA LEU A 86 -7.37 -12.54 -20.16
C LEU A 86 -6.11 -13.35 -20.50
N ILE A 87 -4.91 -12.76 -20.31
CA ILE A 87 -3.63 -13.35 -20.72
C ILE A 87 -2.58 -13.42 -19.60
N GLY A 88 -2.97 -13.12 -18.36
CA GLY A 88 -2.10 -13.24 -17.19
C GLY A 88 -1.77 -14.70 -16.88
N VAL A 89 -0.55 -14.92 -16.39
CA VAL A 89 -0.10 -16.21 -15.89
C VAL A 89 -0.76 -16.46 -14.53
N GLU A 90 -1.24 -17.69 -14.36
CA GLU A 90 -1.89 -18.13 -13.13
C GLU A 90 -0.82 -18.62 -12.14
N LEU A 91 -0.71 -17.94 -11.00
CA LEU A 91 0.16 -18.31 -9.89
C LEU A 91 -0.68 -18.38 -8.62
N ASN A 92 -0.49 -19.42 -7.81
CA ASN A 92 -1.24 -19.66 -6.57
C ASN A 92 -2.77 -19.55 -6.74
N GLY A 93 -3.30 -19.96 -7.90
CA GLY A 93 -4.73 -19.90 -8.26
C GLY A 93 -5.25 -18.53 -8.71
N ALA A 94 -4.37 -17.56 -9.03
CA ALA A 94 -4.76 -16.21 -9.43
C ALA A 94 -3.98 -15.69 -10.64
N LYS A 95 -4.70 -15.06 -11.60
CA LYS A 95 -4.13 -14.46 -12.82
C LYS A 95 -3.79 -12.99 -12.61
N GLN A 96 -2.73 -12.74 -11.86
CA GLN A 96 -2.31 -11.40 -11.43
C GLN A 96 -1.03 -10.90 -12.13
N TRP A 97 -0.35 -11.74 -12.91
CA TRP A 97 1.02 -11.49 -13.37
C TRP A 97 1.16 -11.58 -14.89
N PHE A 98 1.87 -10.63 -15.49
CA PHE A 98 2.45 -10.81 -16.82
C PHE A 98 3.86 -11.36 -16.69
N ASP A 99 4.09 -12.56 -17.23
CA ASP A 99 5.45 -13.08 -17.46
C ASP A 99 6.04 -12.42 -18.71
N LEU A 100 7.12 -11.67 -18.53
CA LEU A 100 7.90 -11.05 -19.60
C LEU A 100 9.19 -11.86 -19.91
N LYS A 101 9.21 -13.16 -19.55
CA LYS A 101 10.32 -14.13 -19.63
C LYS A 101 11.56 -13.83 -18.79
N VAL A 102 11.73 -12.57 -18.36
CA VAL A 102 12.86 -12.08 -17.57
C VAL A 102 12.39 -11.49 -16.23
N VAL A 103 11.16 -10.97 -16.19
CA VAL A 103 10.54 -10.39 -14.99
C VAL A 103 9.04 -10.72 -14.98
N LEU A 104 8.49 -10.94 -13.78
CA LEU A 104 7.05 -10.99 -13.57
C LEU A 104 6.57 -9.61 -13.14
N LEU A 105 5.58 -9.06 -13.85
CA LEU A 105 5.04 -7.73 -13.61
C LEU A 105 3.58 -7.84 -13.16
N GLN A 106 3.28 -7.33 -11.96
CA GLN A 106 1.93 -7.26 -11.40
C GLN A 106 1.27 -5.92 -11.78
N PRO A 107 0.16 -5.88 -12.54
CA PRO A 107 -0.47 -4.62 -12.93
C PRO A 107 -1.13 -3.87 -11.77
N SER A 108 -1.59 -4.58 -10.73
CA SER A 108 -2.27 -4.00 -9.57
C SER A 108 -1.40 -2.98 -8.83
N GLU A 109 -0.09 -3.24 -8.70
CA GLU A 109 0.86 -2.32 -8.08
C GLU A 109 1.04 -1.02 -8.88
N ILE A 110 1.19 -1.12 -10.21
CA ILE A 110 1.26 0.06 -11.09
C ILE A 110 -0.06 0.84 -11.05
N ALA A 111 -1.20 0.13 -11.06
CA ALA A 111 -2.52 0.74 -10.99
C ALA A 111 -2.73 1.54 -9.69
N LYS A 112 -2.26 1.03 -8.54
CA LYS A 112 -2.31 1.76 -7.25
C LYS A 112 -1.54 3.08 -7.29
N LEU A 113 -0.30 3.09 -7.80
CA LEU A 113 0.48 4.32 -7.96
C LEU A 113 -0.17 5.30 -8.96
N VAL A 114 -0.59 4.80 -10.11
CA VAL A 114 -1.22 5.63 -11.14
C VAL A 114 -2.52 6.24 -10.64
N PHE A 115 -3.35 5.46 -9.93
CA PHE A 115 -4.58 5.93 -9.31
C PHE A 115 -4.32 6.98 -8.22
N ALA A 116 -3.27 6.83 -7.39
CA ALA A 116 -2.85 7.86 -6.44
C ALA A 116 -2.53 9.20 -7.14
N LEU A 117 -1.79 9.15 -8.25
CA LEU A 117 -1.39 10.34 -9.01
C LEU A 117 -2.55 10.95 -9.80
N TRP A 118 -3.37 10.13 -10.45
CA TRP A 118 -4.56 10.56 -11.15
C TRP A 118 -5.58 11.19 -10.19
N GLY A 119 -5.88 10.51 -9.08
CA GLY A 119 -6.78 11.02 -8.05
C GLY A 119 -6.29 12.34 -7.47
N ALA A 120 -4.99 12.48 -7.21
CA ALA A 120 -4.38 13.72 -6.75
C ALA A 120 -4.51 14.86 -7.78
N HIS A 121 -4.37 14.59 -9.08
CA HIS A 121 -4.62 15.58 -10.13
C HIS A 121 -6.09 16.02 -10.18
N VAL A 122 -7.00 15.04 -10.08
CA VAL A 122 -8.44 15.22 -10.20
C VAL A 122 -9.03 15.97 -8.98
N LEU A 123 -8.45 15.78 -7.79
CA LEU A 123 -8.75 16.57 -6.60
C LEU A 123 -8.10 17.96 -6.65
N ALA A 124 -6.82 18.07 -7.03
CA ALA A 124 -6.11 19.35 -7.13
C ALA A 124 -6.51 20.24 -8.32
N THR A 125 -7.49 19.82 -9.12
CA THR A 125 -8.10 20.60 -10.20
C THR A 125 -9.53 21.05 -9.86
N ARG A 126 -10.03 20.68 -8.67
CA ARG A 126 -11.24 21.26 -8.08
C ARG A 126 -10.85 22.15 -6.90
N ASP A 127 -11.72 23.10 -6.58
CA ASP A 127 -11.48 24.09 -5.52
C ASP A 127 -11.34 23.47 -4.12
N ARG A 128 -10.84 24.25 -3.17
CA ARG A 128 -10.60 23.77 -1.80
C ARG A 128 -11.87 23.54 -0.97
N TYR A 129 -13.01 24.09 -1.42
CA TYR A 129 -14.28 24.14 -0.67
C TYR A 129 -15.33 23.19 -1.28
N LEU A 130 -15.03 21.89 -1.30
CA LEU A 130 -15.89 20.90 -1.96
C LEU A 130 -17.02 20.40 -1.05
N THR A 131 -18.25 20.56 -1.52
CA THR A 131 -19.38 19.70 -1.13
C THR A 131 -18.96 18.24 -1.23
N THR A 132 -19.31 17.38 -0.26
CA THR A 132 -18.83 15.99 -0.19
C THR A 132 -18.96 15.22 -1.51
N LYS A 133 -20.04 15.49 -2.27
CA LYS A 133 -20.30 14.89 -3.58
C LYS A 133 -19.17 15.15 -4.59
N SER A 134 -18.59 16.34 -4.66
CA SER A 134 -17.51 16.66 -5.61
C SER A 134 -16.11 16.19 -5.19
N LEU A 135 -15.95 15.68 -3.96
CA LEU A 135 -14.82 14.83 -3.56
C LEU A 135 -15.04 13.36 -3.95
N LEU A 136 -16.22 12.82 -3.62
CA LEU A 136 -16.51 11.39 -3.75
C LEU A 136 -16.76 10.95 -5.20
N VAL A 137 -17.69 11.61 -5.90
CA VAL A 137 -18.15 11.26 -7.26
C VAL A 137 -17.01 11.12 -8.28
N PRO A 138 -15.94 11.93 -8.31
CA PRO A 138 -14.88 11.74 -9.29
C PRO A 138 -13.90 10.58 -8.97
N VAL A 139 -13.83 10.10 -7.73
CA VAL A 139 -12.82 9.09 -7.32
C VAL A 139 -13.44 7.70 -7.11
N LEU A 140 -14.58 7.63 -6.42
CA LEU A 140 -15.21 6.37 -6.03
C LEU A 140 -15.62 5.47 -7.20
N PRO A 141 -16.14 5.96 -8.35
CA PRO A 141 -16.48 5.10 -9.48
C PRO A 141 -15.25 4.43 -10.10
N VAL A 142 -14.14 5.15 -10.24
CA VAL A 142 -12.89 4.59 -10.80
C VAL A 142 -12.24 3.63 -9.80
N TYR A 143 -12.30 3.93 -8.50
CA TYR A 143 -11.95 2.97 -7.45
C TYR A 143 -12.80 1.70 -7.53
N GLY A 144 -14.13 1.82 -7.66
CA GLY A 144 -15.04 0.70 -7.76
C GLY A 144 -14.77 -0.19 -8.97
N VAL A 145 -14.45 0.39 -10.13
CA VAL A 145 -14.00 -0.36 -11.31
C VAL A 145 -12.69 -1.10 -11.04
N CYS A 146 -11.70 -0.44 -10.43
CA CYS A 146 -10.42 -1.08 -10.12
C CYS A 146 -10.56 -2.21 -9.09
N VAL A 147 -11.32 -2.01 -8.00
CA VAL A 147 -11.59 -3.06 -7.00
C VAL A 147 -12.42 -4.20 -7.59
N ALA A 148 -13.38 -3.92 -8.49
CA ALA A 148 -14.10 -4.98 -9.17
C ALA A 148 -13.17 -5.86 -10.01
N LEU A 149 -12.24 -5.26 -10.77
CA LEU A 149 -11.24 -6.02 -11.53
C LEU A 149 -10.31 -6.83 -10.62
N LEU A 150 -9.78 -6.22 -9.55
CA LEU A 150 -8.93 -6.92 -8.57
C LEU A 150 -9.67 -8.07 -7.86
N MET A 151 -10.98 -7.93 -7.59
CA MET A 151 -11.83 -9.01 -7.05
C MET A 151 -12.13 -10.11 -8.07
N LEU A 152 -12.01 -9.85 -9.36
CA LEU A 152 -11.99 -10.86 -10.43
C LEU A 152 -10.59 -11.51 -10.59
N GLU A 153 -9.52 -10.88 -10.09
CA GLU A 153 -8.14 -11.40 -10.01
C GLU A 153 -7.85 -12.15 -8.68
N PRO A 154 -8.88 -12.59 -7.92
CA PRO A 154 -8.84 -12.83 -6.47
C PRO A 154 -7.99 -11.94 -5.54
N ASP A 155 -7.55 -10.75 -5.97
CA ASP A 155 -6.57 -9.92 -5.25
C ASP A 155 -7.20 -9.08 -4.11
N LEU A 156 -7.31 -9.69 -2.93
CA LEU A 156 -7.74 -9.00 -1.71
C LEU A 156 -6.67 -8.00 -1.19
N GLY A 157 -5.38 -8.35 -1.27
CA GLY A 157 -4.29 -7.50 -0.78
C GLY A 157 -4.15 -6.21 -1.59
N GLY A 158 -4.23 -6.32 -2.92
CA GLY A 158 -4.32 -5.21 -3.86
C GLY A 158 -5.57 -4.37 -3.65
N SER A 159 -6.73 -5.00 -3.44
CA SER A 159 -7.98 -4.26 -3.18
C SER A 159 -7.93 -3.44 -1.89
N VAL A 160 -7.44 -4.02 -0.79
CA VAL A 160 -7.28 -3.32 0.50
C VAL A 160 -6.21 -2.21 0.40
N SER A 161 -5.08 -2.49 -0.26
CA SER A 161 -4.03 -1.47 -0.44
C SER A 161 -4.44 -0.33 -1.39
N LEU A 162 -5.28 -0.59 -2.40
CA LEU A 162 -5.93 0.46 -3.18
C LEU A 162 -6.94 1.25 -2.33
N GLY A 163 -7.62 0.59 -1.38
CA GLY A 163 -8.44 1.24 -0.35
C GLY A 163 -7.65 2.24 0.50
N LEU A 164 -6.40 1.93 0.87
CA LEU A 164 -5.49 2.87 1.54
C LEU A 164 -5.13 4.08 0.66
N VAL A 165 -4.95 3.88 -0.66
CA VAL A 165 -4.75 5.01 -1.60
C VAL A 165 -5.98 5.93 -1.61
N VAL A 166 -7.20 5.37 -1.70
CA VAL A 166 -8.45 6.15 -1.63
C VAL A 166 -8.57 6.88 -0.29
N ALA A 167 -8.27 6.22 0.83
CA ALA A 167 -8.27 6.84 2.15
C ALA A 167 -7.33 8.05 2.17
N GLY A 168 -6.08 7.89 1.75
CA GLY A 168 -5.12 9.01 1.70
C GLY A 168 -5.56 10.16 0.77
N LEU A 169 -6.15 9.85 -0.39
CA LEU A 169 -6.73 10.85 -1.30
C LEU A 169 -7.88 11.63 -0.65
N LEU A 170 -8.85 10.94 -0.04
CA LEU A 170 -10.03 11.56 0.57
C LEU A 170 -9.67 12.34 1.84
N TRP A 171 -8.72 11.84 2.64
CA TRP A 171 -8.18 12.54 3.81
C TRP A 171 -7.51 13.86 3.40
N ALA A 172 -6.59 13.80 2.43
CA ALA A 172 -5.94 14.99 1.89
C ALA A 172 -6.91 15.95 1.20
N GLY A 173 -7.96 15.41 0.57
CA GLY A 173 -9.08 16.14 -0.02
C GLY A 173 -9.92 16.90 1.00
N GLY A 174 -9.94 16.49 2.28
CA GLY A 174 -10.69 17.12 3.35
C GLY A 174 -12.06 16.48 3.63
N LEU A 175 -12.24 15.18 3.35
CA LEU A 175 -13.47 14.45 3.67
C LEU A 175 -13.72 14.46 5.20
N PRO A 176 -14.82 15.07 5.70
CA PRO A 176 -15.00 15.27 7.13
C PRO A 176 -15.30 13.95 7.87
N LEU A 177 -14.82 13.87 9.11
CA LEU A 177 -14.67 12.62 9.88
C LEU A 177 -15.93 11.75 9.97
N ARG A 178 -17.13 12.35 9.94
CA ARG A 178 -18.41 11.62 9.93
C ARG A 178 -18.56 10.57 8.81
N TYR A 179 -17.93 10.78 7.65
CA TYR A 179 -17.99 9.80 6.54
C TYR A 179 -17.00 8.65 6.70
N TRP A 180 -15.99 8.79 7.57
CA TRP A 180 -14.99 7.75 7.81
C TRP A 180 -15.57 6.57 8.58
N VAL A 181 -16.47 6.82 9.53
CA VAL A 181 -17.23 5.76 10.20
C VAL A 181 -18.00 4.92 9.18
N GLY A 182 -18.68 5.56 8.22
CA GLY A 182 -19.38 4.87 7.13
C GLY A 182 -18.45 4.12 6.17
N LEU A 183 -17.29 4.70 5.83
CA LEU A 183 -16.29 4.06 4.95
C LEU A 183 -15.64 2.84 5.61
N ILE A 184 -15.31 2.92 6.90
CA ILE A 184 -14.76 1.82 7.70
C ILE A 184 -15.83 0.72 7.88
N ALA A 185 -17.06 1.09 8.23
CA ALA A 185 -18.16 0.13 8.36
C ALA A 185 -18.46 -0.59 7.03
N ALA A 186 -18.43 0.13 5.90
CA ALA A 186 -18.58 -0.47 4.58
C ALA A 186 -17.41 -1.40 4.22
N GLY A 187 -16.16 -1.03 4.56
CA GLY A 187 -14.99 -1.89 4.36
C GLY A 187 -15.04 -3.17 5.19
N VAL A 188 -15.33 -3.06 6.49
CA VAL A 188 -15.50 -4.20 7.39
C VAL A 188 -16.67 -5.09 6.95
N GLY A 189 -17.81 -4.49 6.58
CA GLY A 189 -18.97 -5.21 6.05
C GLY A 189 -18.68 -5.95 4.74
N ALA A 190 -17.91 -5.34 3.83
CA ALA A 190 -17.47 -6.00 2.60
C ALA A 190 -16.52 -7.18 2.88
N VAL A 191 -15.54 -7.01 3.78
CA VAL A 191 -14.63 -8.09 4.19
C VAL A 191 -15.41 -9.24 4.87
N ALA A 192 -16.32 -8.94 5.78
CA ALA A 192 -17.16 -9.94 6.45
C ALA A 192 -18.05 -10.70 5.45
N TYR A 193 -18.71 -9.99 4.52
CA TYR A 193 -19.49 -10.61 3.45
C TYR A 193 -18.64 -11.53 2.56
N LEU A 194 -17.49 -11.04 2.09
CA LEU A 194 -16.56 -11.80 1.26
C LEU A 194 -15.95 -13.01 1.98
N ALA A 195 -15.83 -12.96 3.31
CA ALA A 195 -15.44 -14.11 4.12
C ALA A 195 -16.55 -15.16 4.21
N THR A 196 -17.80 -14.73 4.45
CA THR A 196 -18.94 -15.66 4.47
C THR A 196 -19.31 -16.24 3.10
N SER A 197 -18.86 -15.63 1.99
CA SER A 197 -19.22 -16.06 0.64
C SER A 197 -18.39 -17.21 0.06
N ALA A 198 -17.30 -17.63 0.73
CA ALA A 198 -16.44 -18.73 0.28
C ALA A 198 -15.71 -19.37 1.47
N SER A 199 -15.74 -20.71 1.59
CA SER A 199 -15.19 -21.44 2.74
C SER A 199 -13.73 -21.06 3.04
N TYR A 200 -12.86 -21.04 2.01
CA TYR A 200 -11.45 -20.64 2.11
C TYR A 200 -11.21 -19.25 2.73
N ARG A 201 -12.16 -18.33 2.60
CA ARG A 201 -12.05 -16.98 3.18
C ARG A 201 -12.57 -16.92 4.62
N ALA A 202 -13.50 -17.80 4.99
CA ALA A 202 -13.87 -18.02 6.38
C ALA A 202 -12.74 -18.74 7.14
N GLU A 203 -12.15 -19.76 6.52
CA GLU A 203 -11.01 -20.55 7.02
C GLU A 203 -9.84 -19.63 7.45
N ARG A 204 -9.42 -18.69 6.59
CA ARG A 204 -8.40 -17.66 6.92
C ARG A 204 -8.77 -16.70 8.07
N ILE A 205 -10.06 -16.48 8.36
CA ILE A 205 -10.47 -15.67 9.53
C ILE A 205 -10.49 -16.53 10.79
N THR A 206 -10.94 -17.78 10.70
CA THR A 206 -10.90 -18.72 11.85
C THR A 206 -9.47 -19.08 12.24
N SER A 207 -8.54 -19.26 11.28
CA SER A 207 -7.13 -19.49 11.57
C SER A 207 -6.42 -18.23 12.07
N PHE A 208 -6.87 -17.02 11.71
CA PHE A 208 -6.40 -15.80 12.36
C PHE A 208 -6.86 -15.71 13.82
N LEU A 209 -8.12 -16.05 14.11
CA LEU A 209 -8.69 -15.97 15.46
C LEU A 209 -8.18 -17.08 16.40
N ASN A 210 -7.85 -18.27 15.87
CA ASN A 210 -7.22 -19.36 16.61
C ASN A 210 -6.28 -20.17 15.70
N PRO A 211 -5.05 -19.70 15.46
CA PRO A 211 -4.11 -20.41 14.58
C PRO A 211 -3.69 -21.76 15.16
N PHE A 212 -3.75 -21.92 16.47
CA PHE A 212 -3.45 -23.18 17.17
C PHE A 212 -4.55 -24.25 17.02
N ALA A 213 -5.69 -23.94 16.37
CA ALA A 213 -6.71 -24.93 16.02
C ALA A 213 -6.27 -25.87 14.88
N ASP A 214 -5.49 -25.38 13.93
CA ASP A 214 -4.78 -26.18 12.92
C ASP A 214 -3.33 -25.69 12.79
N PRO A 215 -2.41 -26.23 13.62
CA PRO A 215 -0.99 -25.90 13.56
C PRO A 215 -0.25 -26.42 12.32
N THR A 216 -0.94 -27.13 11.41
CA THR A 216 -0.35 -27.89 10.30
C THR A 216 -0.79 -27.41 8.91
N GLY A 217 -2.01 -26.91 8.76
CA GLY A 217 -2.51 -26.20 7.59
C GLY A 217 -2.52 -24.69 7.81
N ASP A 218 -3.70 -24.06 7.81
CA ASP A 218 -3.83 -22.59 7.70
C ASP A 218 -3.22 -21.80 8.88
N GLY A 219 -3.04 -22.41 10.05
CA GLY A 219 -2.37 -21.79 11.19
C GLY A 219 -0.83 -21.85 11.13
N TYR A 220 -0.24 -22.74 10.32
CA TYR A 220 1.19 -23.05 10.32
C TYR A 220 2.07 -21.82 10.14
N GLN A 221 1.83 -21.03 9.08
CA GLN A 221 2.66 -19.86 8.74
C GLN A 221 2.61 -18.78 9.85
N ALA A 222 1.43 -18.55 10.42
CA ALA A 222 1.24 -17.58 11.50
C ALA A 222 1.93 -18.01 12.80
N ILE A 223 1.81 -19.29 13.20
CA ILE A 223 2.51 -19.83 14.38
C ILE A 223 4.03 -19.75 14.20
N LYS A 224 4.54 -20.11 13.01
CA LYS A 224 5.97 -20.07 12.72
C LYS A 224 6.53 -18.64 12.72
N GLY A 225 5.76 -17.66 12.24
CA GLY A 225 6.08 -16.24 12.41
C GLY A 225 6.17 -15.82 13.87
N LEU A 226 5.18 -16.19 14.70
CA LEU A 226 5.19 -15.92 16.14
C LEU A 226 6.36 -16.60 16.86
N TYR A 227 6.72 -17.83 16.48
CA TYR A 227 7.89 -18.53 17.04
C TYR A 227 9.22 -17.87 16.65
N ALA A 228 9.35 -17.32 15.42
CA ALA A 228 10.54 -16.55 15.02
C ALA A 228 10.73 -15.29 15.90
N LEU A 229 9.64 -14.55 16.13
CA LEU A 229 9.63 -13.39 17.01
C LEU A 229 9.97 -13.78 18.47
N ALA A 230 9.51 -14.94 18.92
CA ALA A 230 9.79 -15.45 20.27
C ALA A 230 11.25 -15.91 20.45
N THR A 231 11.88 -16.52 19.44
CA THR A 231 13.29 -16.99 19.54
C THR A 231 14.30 -15.84 19.50
N GLY A 232 14.00 -14.73 18.82
CA GLY A 232 14.92 -13.59 18.75
C GLY A 232 15.06 -12.77 20.03
N GLY A 233 14.01 -12.71 20.87
CA GLY A 233 14.03 -11.95 22.12
C GLY A 233 14.39 -10.47 21.90
N PHE A 234 15.27 -9.90 22.74
CA PHE A 234 15.62 -8.48 22.66
C PHE A 234 16.71 -8.16 21.62
N TRP A 235 17.71 -9.04 21.49
CA TRP A 235 18.96 -8.80 20.74
C TRP A 235 19.08 -9.60 19.43
N GLY A 236 18.25 -10.62 19.23
CA GLY A 236 18.31 -11.54 18.11
C GLY A 236 19.29 -12.71 18.33
N VAL A 237 19.16 -13.74 17.49
CA VAL A 237 20.11 -14.88 17.43
C VAL A 237 21.35 -14.59 16.58
N GLY A 238 21.41 -13.42 15.95
CA GLY A 238 22.46 -13.00 15.02
C GLY A 238 22.07 -13.19 13.54
N LEU A 239 22.65 -12.36 12.68
CA LEU A 239 22.46 -12.44 11.22
C LEU A 239 22.95 -13.77 10.65
N GLY A 240 22.11 -14.41 9.85
CA GLY A 240 22.36 -15.74 9.27
C GLY A 240 22.01 -16.92 10.19
N ASN A 241 21.69 -16.70 11.46
CA ASN A 241 21.43 -17.76 12.45
C ASN A 241 19.94 -18.10 12.63
N SER A 242 19.00 -17.41 11.95
CA SER A 242 17.57 -17.71 12.02
C SER A 242 17.31 -19.17 11.61
N ARG A 243 16.59 -19.88 12.48
CA ARG A 243 16.20 -21.27 12.21
C ARG A 243 15.02 -21.34 11.26
N MET A 244 14.14 -20.33 11.28
CA MET A 244 12.91 -20.36 10.49
C MET A 244 13.13 -20.28 8.97
N LYS A 245 14.33 -19.84 8.53
CA LYS A 245 14.76 -19.86 7.11
C LYS A 245 14.91 -21.25 6.48
N TRP A 246 15.06 -22.31 7.28
CA TRP A 246 15.29 -23.68 6.79
C TRP A 246 13.96 -24.38 6.44
N ASP A 247 13.20 -23.77 5.52
CA ASP A 247 11.83 -24.17 5.10
C ASP A 247 10.82 -24.35 6.26
N LEU A 248 11.14 -23.77 7.42
CA LEU A 248 10.31 -23.84 8.62
C LEU A 248 9.24 -22.73 8.65
N LEU A 249 9.35 -21.71 7.80
CA LEU A 249 8.40 -20.61 7.61
C LEU A 249 8.25 -20.32 6.10
N PRO A 250 7.13 -20.69 5.46
CA PRO A 250 6.90 -20.40 4.05
C PRO A 250 6.88 -18.90 3.75
N GLU A 251 7.38 -18.50 2.58
CA GLU A 251 7.42 -17.09 2.12
C GLU A 251 8.15 -16.16 3.14
N ALA A 252 9.26 -16.65 3.70
CA ALA A 252 10.06 -15.95 4.71
C ALA A 252 10.88 -14.79 4.16
N GLU A 253 11.31 -14.85 2.89
CA GLU A 253 12.03 -13.77 2.21
C GLU A 253 11.10 -12.65 1.71
N SER A 254 9.83 -12.98 1.44
CA SER A 254 8.82 -12.14 0.83
C SER A 254 7.89 -11.55 1.90
N ASP A 255 6.87 -12.29 2.34
CA ASP A 255 5.81 -11.79 3.20
C ASP A 255 6.19 -11.79 4.68
N TYR A 256 6.88 -12.84 5.16
CA TYR A 256 7.25 -13.00 6.57
C TYR A 256 8.64 -12.47 6.94
N ILE A 257 9.28 -11.66 6.09
CA ILE A 257 10.63 -11.10 6.32
C ILE A 257 10.76 -10.32 7.64
N PHE A 258 9.67 -9.73 8.14
CA PHE A 258 9.66 -9.07 9.44
C PHE A 258 9.82 -10.03 10.63
N ALA A 259 9.35 -11.28 10.50
CA ALA A 259 9.53 -12.32 11.52
C ALA A 259 11.01 -12.74 11.60
N ILE A 260 11.64 -12.87 10.43
CA ILE A 260 13.08 -13.17 10.30
C ILE A 260 13.93 -12.02 10.84
N ILE A 261 13.55 -10.76 10.60
CA ILE A 261 14.18 -9.58 11.23
C ILE A 261 14.08 -9.66 12.76
N GLY A 262 12.92 -10.04 13.29
CA GLY A 262 12.74 -10.24 14.73
C GLY A 262 13.56 -11.39 15.30
N GLU A 263 13.71 -12.51 14.57
CA GLU A 263 14.57 -13.62 15.00
C GLU A 263 16.06 -13.22 15.02
N GLU A 264 16.58 -12.60 13.95
CA GLU A 264 18.02 -12.36 13.80
C GLU A 264 18.55 -11.09 14.47
N LEU A 265 17.73 -10.04 14.52
CA LEU A 265 18.10 -8.71 15.07
C LEU A 265 17.29 -8.35 16.33
N GLY A 266 16.40 -9.23 16.78
CA GLY A 266 15.59 -9.07 17.97
C GLY A 266 14.56 -7.95 17.88
N PHE A 267 13.92 -7.68 19.02
CA PHE A 267 13.07 -6.52 19.24
C PHE A 267 13.74 -5.20 18.78
N LEU A 268 15.05 -5.05 19.01
CA LEU A 268 15.77 -3.83 18.62
C LEU A 268 15.81 -3.63 17.08
N GLY A 269 16.01 -4.71 16.31
CA GLY A 269 15.93 -4.68 14.85
C GLY A 269 14.53 -4.29 14.34
N CYS A 270 13.48 -4.92 14.89
CA CYS A 270 12.10 -4.54 14.61
C CYS A 270 11.82 -3.07 14.94
N LEU A 271 12.29 -2.57 16.09
CA LEU A 271 12.13 -1.18 16.51
C LEU A 271 12.82 -0.19 15.56
N VAL A 272 14.01 -0.52 15.04
CA VAL A 272 14.70 0.28 14.03
C VAL A 272 13.89 0.35 12.73
N VAL A 273 13.37 -0.79 12.23
CA VAL A 273 12.54 -0.84 11.02
C VAL A 273 11.26 -0.02 11.18
N ILE A 274 10.52 -0.20 12.29
CA ILE A 274 9.32 0.59 12.62
C ILE A 274 9.66 2.08 12.69
N SER A 275 10.79 2.45 13.31
CA SER A 275 11.24 3.84 13.42
C SER A 275 11.57 4.47 12.06
N LEU A 276 12.18 3.71 11.14
CA LEU A 276 12.49 4.18 9.78
C LEU A 276 11.21 4.42 8.96
N TYR A 277 10.21 3.54 9.05
CA TYR A 277 8.88 3.82 8.50
C TYR A 277 8.21 5.03 9.18
N GLY A 278 8.37 5.20 10.49
CA GLY A 278 7.93 6.39 11.22
C GLY A 278 8.55 7.70 10.68
N VAL A 279 9.85 7.68 10.35
CA VAL A 279 10.54 8.81 9.70
C VAL A 279 10.01 9.06 8.28
N LEU A 280 9.77 8.01 7.49
CA LEU A 280 9.12 8.15 6.17
C LEU A 280 7.71 8.75 6.29
N ALA A 281 6.90 8.25 7.22
CA ALA A 281 5.53 8.74 7.48
C ALA A 281 5.54 10.23 7.85
N TYR A 282 6.30 10.59 8.90
CA TYR A 282 6.48 11.99 9.32
C TYR A 282 6.93 12.87 8.15
N THR A 283 7.88 12.39 7.35
CA THR A 283 8.44 13.16 6.24
C THR A 283 7.44 13.34 5.10
N GLY A 284 6.66 12.31 4.75
CA GLY A 284 5.60 12.39 3.75
C GLY A 284 4.51 13.40 4.10
N PHE A 285 4.01 13.35 5.34
CA PHE A 285 3.06 14.36 5.85
C PHE A 285 3.68 15.76 5.96
N ARG A 286 4.97 15.86 6.29
CA ARG A 286 5.71 17.13 6.33
C ARG A 286 5.86 17.76 4.93
N ILE A 287 6.18 16.97 3.90
CA ILE A 287 6.21 17.42 2.50
C ILE A 287 4.82 17.94 2.11
N ALA A 288 3.76 17.19 2.43
CA ALA A 288 2.39 17.60 2.15
C ALA A 288 2.00 18.92 2.84
N ARG A 289 2.43 19.13 4.09
CA ARG A 289 2.16 20.37 4.85
C ARG A 289 2.97 21.59 4.36
N ARG A 290 4.11 21.37 3.70
CA ARG A 290 5.02 22.43 3.23
C ARG A 290 4.91 22.75 1.74
N SER A 291 4.26 21.87 0.98
CA SER A 291 4.07 22.05 -0.47
C SER A 291 2.98 23.08 -0.78
N THR A 292 3.27 23.97 -1.72
CA THR A 292 2.34 25.00 -2.22
C THR A 292 1.42 24.48 -3.33
N ASP A 293 1.90 23.59 -4.20
CA ASP A 293 1.05 22.94 -5.22
C ASP A 293 0.13 21.90 -4.55
N ARG A 294 -1.18 22.11 -4.69
CA ARG A 294 -2.23 21.23 -4.17
C ARG A 294 -2.13 19.79 -4.72
N PHE A 295 -1.58 19.61 -5.93
CA PHE A 295 -1.31 18.28 -6.47
C PHE A 295 -0.26 17.54 -5.64
N VAL A 296 0.84 18.21 -5.33
CA VAL A 296 1.93 17.65 -4.51
C VAL A 296 1.45 17.36 -3.08
N GLN A 297 0.61 18.23 -2.50
CA GLN A 297 -0.02 17.99 -1.19
C GLN A 297 -0.81 16.67 -1.17
N VAL A 298 -1.73 16.49 -2.12
CA VAL A 298 -2.65 15.35 -2.15
C VAL A 298 -1.92 14.06 -2.55
N ALA A 299 -1.03 14.12 -3.53
CA ALA A 299 -0.22 12.98 -3.96
C ALA A 299 0.71 12.49 -2.83
N SER A 300 1.38 13.41 -2.12
CA SER A 300 2.28 13.04 -1.01
C SER A 300 1.53 12.31 0.10
N VAL A 301 0.34 12.78 0.50
CA VAL A 301 -0.47 12.08 1.51
C VAL A 301 -0.96 10.72 1.00
N ALA A 302 -1.52 10.65 -0.21
CA ALA A 302 -2.05 9.40 -0.75
C ALA A 302 -0.97 8.29 -0.83
N ILE A 303 0.21 8.64 -1.33
CA ILE A 303 1.37 7.75 -1.42
C ILE A 303 1.89 7.37 -0.02
N THR A 304 1.94 8.32 0.92
CA THR A 304 2.41 8.04 2.29
C THR A 304 1.46 7.11 3.05
N VAL A 305 0.15 7.35 2.97
CA VAL A 305 -0.88 6.50 3.61
C VAL A 305 -0.88 5.10 3.01
N TRP A 306 -0.69 4.96 1.69
CA TRP A 306 -0.57 3.66 1.04
C TRP A 306 0.69 2.90 1.46
N LEU A 307 1.88 3.49 1.31
CA LEU A 307 3.17 2.83 1.61
C LEU A 307 3.28 2.46 3.09
N ILE A 308 2.95 3.39 3.99
CA ILE A 308 3.00 3.15 5.44
C ILE A 308 1.89 2.19 5.86
N GLY A 309 0.70 2.28 5.28
CA GLY A 309 -0.39 1.35 5.56
C GLY A 309 -0.09 -0.07 5.11
N GLN A 310 0.56 -0.29 3.95
CA GLN A 310 1.09 -1.60 3.56
C GLN A 310 2.11 -2.12 4.57
N ALA A 311 3.09 -1.30 4.97
CA ALA A 311 4.09 -1.69 5.94
C ALA A 311 3.46 -2.06 7.31
N THR A 312 2.50 -1.28 7.79
CA THR A 312 1.74 -1.55 9.03
C THR A 312 0.86 -2.80 8.90
N MET A 313 0.27 -3.09 7.73
CA MET A 313 -0.48 -4.33 7.52
C MET A 313 0.43 -5.55 7.53
N ASN A 314 1.58 -5.50 6.84
CA ASN A 314 2.58 -6.57 6.84
C ASN A 314 3.08 -6.88 8.25
N MET A 315 3.68 -5.88 8.92
CA MET A 315 4.16 -6.05 10.30
C MET A 315 3.03 -6.47 11.24
N GLY A 316 1.81 -5.97 11.01
CA GLY A 316 0.62 -6.26 11.81
C GLY A 316 0.16 -7.72 11.73
N TYR A 317 0.17 -8.37 10.56
CA TYR A 317 -0.18 -9.80 10.50
C TYR A 317 0.95 -10.70 11.01
N VAL A 318 2.21 -10.30 10.79
CA VAL A 318 3.38 -11.04 11.31
C VAL A 318 3.40 -11.10 12.84
N VAL A 319 2.93 -10.06 13.53
CA VAL A 319 2.79 -10.05 15.01
C VAL A 319 1.41 -10.53 15.50
N GLY A 320 0.55 -11.06 14.63
CA GLY A 320 -0.77 -11.60 14.99
C GLY A 320 -1.86 -10.56 15.34
N LEU A 321 -1.70 -9.29 14.94
CA LEU A 321 -2.72 -8.25 15.13
C LEU A 321 -3.71 -8.13 13.96
N LEU A 322 -3.40 -8.73 12.80
CA LEU A 322 -4.22 -8.70 11.58
C LEU A 322 -4.20 -10.08 10.89
N PRO A 323 -5.23 -10.43 10.09
CA PRO A 323 -5.21 -11.66 9.29
C PRO A 323 -4.14 -11.60 8.18
N VAL A 324 -3.63 -12.76 7.79
CA VAL A 324 -2.55 -12.90 6.80
C VAL A 324 -3.04 -12.49 5.41
N THR A 325 -2.55 -11.35 4.90
CA THR A 325 -3.04 -10.70 3.68
C THR A 325 -2.18 -10.92 2.43
N GLY A 326 -1.00 -11.52 2.54
CA GLY A 326 -0.13 -11.78 1.38
C GLY A 326 0.49 -10.51 0.77
N VAL A 327 0.74 -9.49 1.59
CA VAL A 327 1.27 -8.19 1.16
C VAL A 327 2.68 -8.01 1.70
N GLN A 328 3.61 -7.68 0.79
CA GLN A 328 5.04 -7.54 1.05
C GLN A 328 5.37 -6.23 1.81
N LEU A 329 6.50 -6.22 2.51
CA LEU A 329 7.02 -5.09 3.28
C LEU A 329 7.81 -4.12 2.37
N PRO A 330 7.29 -2.91 2.06
CA PRO A 330 7.87 -2.09 0.99
C PRO A 330 9.30 -1.62 1.28
N LEU A 331 10.22 -1.84 0.32
CA LEU A 331 11.69 -1.70 0.42
C LEU A 331 12.46 -2.82 1.14
N ILE A 332 11.80 -3.68 1.91
CA ILE A 332 12.49 -4.75 2.67
C ILE A 332 12.38 -6.11 1.99
N SER A 333 11.16 -6.53 1.61
CA SER A 333 10.89 -7.88 1.10
C SER A 333 11.57 -8.22 -0.24
N ALA A 334 11.73 -9.53 -0.47
CA ALA A 334 11.89 -10.09 -1.80
C ALA A 334 10.68 -9.71 -2.68
N GLY A 335 10.94 -9.28 -3.92
CA GLY A 335 9.88 -8.86 -4.83
C GLY A 335 10.38 -7.90 -5.89
N GLY A 336 10.93 -8.43 -6.99
CA GLY A 336 11.72 -7.65 -7.95
C GLY A 336 11.03 -6.42 -8.53
N THR A 337 9.83 -6.56 -9.09
CA THR A 337 9.08 -5.44 -9.68
C THR A 337 8.45 -4.52 -8.63
N SER A 338 8.06 -5.06 -7.47
CA SER A 338 7.55 -4.27 -6.33
C SER A 338 8.63 -3.38 -5.71
N LEU A 339 9.87 -3.87 -5.59
CA LEU A 339 11.02 -3.10 -5.13
C LEU A 339 11.34 -1.94 -6.08
N VAL A 340 11.35 -2.20 -7.40
CA VAL A 340 11.56 -1.17 -8.43
C VAL A 340 10.49 -0.07 -8.34
N LEU A 341 9.21 -0.44 -8.17
CA LEU A 341 8.11 0.51 -8.03
C LEU A 341 8.22 1.31 -6.71
N THR A 342 8.58 0.65 -5.61
CA THR A 342 8.72 1.32 -4.31
C THR A 342 9.89 2.30 -4.31
N LEU A 343 11.00 1.98 -4.97
CA LEU A 343 12.12 2.91 -5.15
C LEU A 343 11.75 4.08 -6.09
N PHE A 344 10.96 3.85 -7.14
CA PHE A 344 10.37 4.93 -7.94
C PHE A 344 9.48 5.86 -7.07
N ILE A 345 8.70 5.28 -6.14
CA ILE A 345 7.86 6.02 -5.18
C ILE A 345 8.70 6.86 -4.20
N VAL A 346 9.79 6.31 -3.65
CA VAL A 346 10.76 7.05 -2.81
C VAL A 346 11.39 8.21 -3.60
N GLY A 347 11.70 7.97 -4.88
CA GLY A 347 12.21 8.99 -5.80
C GLY A 347 11.19 10.10 -6.08
N LEU A 348 9.91 9.75 -6.19
CA LEU A 348 8.81 10.70 -6.38
C LEU A 348 8.53 11.53 -5.11
N LEU A 349 8.54 10.93 -3.92
CA LEU A 349 8.48 11.67 -2.65
C LEU A 349 9.70 12.61 -2.51
N THR A 350 10.87 12.18 -2.95
CA THR A 350 12.08 13.02 -3.03
C THR A 350 11.93 14.16 -4.04
N ARG A 351 11.29 13.91 -5.20
CA ARG A 351 10.96 14.94 -6.20
C ARG A 351 10.03 16.01 -5.63
N PHE A 352 9.04 15.59 -4.84
CA PHE A 352 8.08 16.45 -4.15
C PHE A 352 8.72 17.27 -3.03
N ALA A 353 9.56 16.64 -2.19
CA ALA A 353 10.35 17.33 -1.16
C ALA A 353 11.26 18.42 -1.73
N ARG A 354 11.84 18.19 -2.92
CA ARG A 354 12.67 19.18 -3.63
C ARG A 354 11.88 20.36 -4.24
N SER A 355 10.55 20.31 -4.25
CA SER A 355 9.66 21.42 -4.63
C SER A 355 9.08 22.19 -3.44
N GLU A 356 9.43 21.88 -2.19
CA GLU A 356 9.16 22.78 -1.06
C GLU A 356 9.80 24.17 -1.33
N PRO A 357 9.12 25.31 -1.09
CA PRO A 357 9.66 26.64 -1.38
C PRO A 357 11.06 26.88 -0.80
N GLY A 358 11.23 26.66 0.50
CA GLY A 358 12.53 26.78 1.18
C GLY A 358 13.60 25.79 0.70
N ALA A 359 13.21 24.67 0.08
CA ALA A 359 14.16 23.75 -0.56
C ALA A 359 14.62 24.26 -1.94
N VAL A 360 13.75 24.97 -2.67
CA VAL A 360 14.10 25.64 -3.94
C VAL A 360 14.93 26.91 -3.68
N GLU A 361 14.62 27.67 -2.63
CA GLU A 361 15.39 28.84 -2.18
C GLU A 361 16.81 28.43 -1.78
N TRP A 362 16.97 27.47 -0.86
CA TRP A 362 18.28 26.93 -0.49
C TRP A 362 19.01 26.30 -1.69
N ALA A 363 18.28 25.70 -2.64
CA ALA A 363 18.88 25.15 -3.86
C ALA A 363 19.37 26.20 -4.87
N ARG A 364 18.98 27.47 -4.71
CA ARG A 364 19.46 28.60 -5.52
C ARG A 364 20.63 29.34 -4.86
N THR A 365 20.68 29.38 -3.53
CA THR A 365 21.74 30.07 -2.78
C THR A 365 22.95 29.18 -2.45
N ALA A 366 22.78 27.87 -2.33
CA ALA A 366 23.88 26.95 -2.03
C ALA A 366 24.84 26.78 -3.23
N GLU A 367 26.13 27.06 -3.01
CA GLU A 367 27.17 26.66 -3.95
C GLU A 367 27.18 25.14 -4.12
N ARG A 368 27.12 24.69 -5.38
CA ARG A 368 27.07 23.27 -5.74
C ARG A 368 28.13 22.93 -6.76
N SER A 369 28.80 21.81 -6.57
CA SER A 369 29.72 21.24 -7.56
C SER A 369 29.02 21.00 -8.90
N ARG A 370 29.77 20.98 -10.01
CA ARG A 370 29.21 20.76 -11.35
C ARG A 370 28.43 19.43 -11.42
N LEU A 371 28.95 18.38 -10.78
CA LEU A 371 28.28 17.09 -10.63
C LEU A 371 26.95 17.19 -9.85
N ALA A 372 26.91 17.91 -8.72
CA ALA A 372 25.67 18.08 -7.96
C ALA A 372 24.58 18.84 -8.75
N ARG A 373 24.97 19.80 -9.61
CA ARG A 373 24.03 20.49 -10.51
C ARG A 373 23.51 19.57 -11.64
N LEU A 374 24.40 18.76 -12.22
CA LEU A 374 24.08 17.82 -13.31
C LEU A 374 23.21 16.64 -12.85
N LEU A 375 23.53 16.04 -11.70
CA LEU A 375 22.78 14.93 -11.13
C LEU A 375 21.39 15.39 -10.67
N LEU A 376 21.32 16.51 -9.96
CA LEU A 376 20.14 16.97 -9.24
C LEU A 376 19.74 18.41 -9.61
N PRO A 377 19.16 18.62 -10.82
CA PRO A 377 18.76 19.95 -11.29
C PRO A 377 17.78 20.66 -10.33
N VAL A 378 17.90 21.98 -10.27
CA VAL A 378 17.03 22.84 -9.44
C VAL A 378 15.68 23.01 -10.15
N PRO A 379 14.53 22.79 -9.48
CA PRO A 379 13.23 23.08 -10.08
C PRO A 379 13.13 24.57 -10.45
N ALA A 380 12.72 24.87 -11.68
CA ALA A 380 12.65 26.24 -12.19
C ALA A 380 11.76 27.14 -11.31
N GLN A 381 10.66 26.60 -10.80
CA GLN A 381 9.71 27.27 -9.91
C GLN A 381 9.29 26.32 -8.78
N ALA A 382 9.06 26.87 -7.58
CA ALA A 382 8.47 26.14 -6.44
C ALA A 382 6.93 26.07 -6.50
N VAL A 383 6.32 26.95 -7.29
CA VAL A 383 4.88 26.97 -7.57
C VAL A 383 4.73 26.79 -9.07
N ASP A 384 4.11 25.69 -9.50
CA ASP A 384 3.60 25.54 -10.87
C ASP A 384 2.36 26.42 -10.98
N THR A 385 2.57 27.73 -11.15
CA THR A 385 1.48 28.69 -11.33
C THR A 385 0.82 28.40 -12.66
N ARG A 386 -0.24 27.56 -12.64
CA ARG A 386 -1.26 27.58 -13.68
C ARG A 386 -1.57 29.04 -13.96
N HIS A 387 -1.26 29.51 -15.18
CA HIS A 387 -1.72 30.81 -15.61
C HIS A 387 -3.23 30.83 -15.42
N VAL A 388 -3.70 31.62 -14.45
CA VAL A 388 -5.09 32.07 -14.45
C VAL A 388 -5.20 32.86 -15.73
N ARG A 389 -5.74 32.21 -16.77
CA ARG A 389 -5.98 32.80 -18.08
C ARG A 389 -6.99 33.91 -17.84
N ARG A 390 -6.49 35.14 -17.61
CA ARG A 390 -7.31 36.34 -17.48
C ARG A 390 -8.34 36.27 -18.61
N PRO A 391 -9.66 36.32 -18.31
CA PRO A 391 -10.66 36.26 -19.36
C PRO A 391 -10.33 37.36 -20.37
N ALA A 392 -10.20 36.98 -21.64
CA ALA A 392 -9.90 37.88 -22.74
C ALA A 392 -11.15 38.72 -23.03
N GLY A 393 -11.40 39.70 -22.16
CA GLY A 393 -12.73 40.28 -21.96
C GLY A 393 -12.73 41.44 -20.95
N SER A 394 -11.74 42.32 -21.05
CA SER A 394 -11.78 43.66 -20.47
C SER A 394 -10.82 44.56 -21.26
N PRO A 395 -11.33 45.46 -22.12
CA PRO A 395 -10.51 46.49 -22.73
C PRO A 395 -9.84 47.30 -21.61
N ALA A 396 -8.54 47.59 -21.75
CA ALA A 396 -7.91 48.56 -20.87
C ALA A 396 -8.62 49.91 -21.07
N ARG A 397 -9.26 50.44 -20.01
CA ARG A 397 -9.72 51.83 -20.03
C ARG A 397 -8.48 52.70 -20.26
N GLY A 398 -8.40 53.30 -21.44
CA GLY A 398 -7.25 54.10 -21.84
C GLY A 398 -7.02 55.21 -20.82
N SER A 399 -5.77 55.37 -20.40
CA SER A 399 -5.34 56.50 -19.57
C SER A 399 -5.34 57.77 -20.43
N SER A 400 -6.53 58.36 -20.61
CA SER A 400 -6.67 59.69 -21.18
C SER A 400 -5.91 60.67 -20.29
N ARG A 401 -4.80 61.21 -20.82
CA ARG A 401 -4.05 62.29 -20.19
C ARG A 401 -4.95 63.54 -20.18
N GLY A 402 -5.66 63.77 -19.07
CA GLY A 402 -6.26 65.07 -18.81
C GLY A 402 -5.17 66.13 -18.73
N PRO A 403 -5.39 67.34 -19.30
CA PRO A 403 -4.40 68.41 -19.22
C PRO A 403 -4.20 68.85 -17.77
N VAL A 404 -2.95 69.10 -17.40
CA VAL A 404 -2.58 69.66 -16.09
C VAL A 404 -3.17 71.07 -15.99
N ARG A 405 -3.91 71.36 -14.92
CA ARG A 405 -4.28 72.73 -14.55
C ARG A 405 -3.18 73.30 -13.66
N GLU A 406 -2.67 74.47 -14.03
CA GLU A 406 -1.73 75.23 -13.20
C GLU A 406 -2.42 75.77 -11.94
N PRO A 407 -1.76 75.75 -10.76
CA PRO A 407 -2.21 76.49 -9.60
C PRO A 407 -1.77 77.96 -9.72
N VAL A 408 -2.73 78.86 -9.97
CA VAL A 408 -2.47 80.29 -10.14
C VAL A 408 -2.14 80.98 -8.81
N GLY A 409 -1.00 81.67 -8.78
CA GLY A 409 -0.79 82.92 -8.02
C GLY A 409 -0.83 82.86 -6.49
N ALA A 410 0.34 82.67 -5.87
CA ALA A 410 0.53 83.02 -4.46
C ALA A 410 0.48 84.55 -4.25
N ARG A 411 -0.01 85.00 -3.09
CA ARG A 411 0.19 86.36 -2.57
C ARG A 411 0.78 86.31 -1.14
N PRO A 412 1.55 87.32 -0.69
CA PRO A 412 2.31 87.25 0.57
C PRO A 412 1.43 87.51 1.80
N ALA A 413 1.98 87.25 2.99
CA ALA A 413 1.26 87.33 4.27
C ALA A 413 1.86 88.35 5.27
N GLY A 414 1.00 88.86 6.15
CA GLY A 414 1.34 89.64 7.36
C GLY A 414 0.97 91.13 7.31
N PRO A 415 0.88 91.84 8.47
CA PRO A 415 1.07 91.36 9.85
C PRO A 415 -0.25 91.26 10.65
N ASP A 416 -0.21 91.51 11.98
CA ASP A 416 -1.00 90.80 13.01
C ASP A 416 -1.89 91.72 13.91
N ARG A 417 -2.90 91.14 14.59
CA ARG A 417 -3.68 91.65 15.78
C ARG A 417 -4.68 92.84 15.62
N PRO A 418 -5.62 93.05 16.60
CA PRO A 418 -6.35 92.07 17.41
C PRO A 418 -7.85 92.39 17.70
N GLY A 419 -8.69 91.33 17.73
CA GLY A 419 -9.69 91.11 18.78
C GLY A 419 -11.11 91.72 18.68
N GLN A 420 -12.12 90.88 18.86
CA GLN A 420 -13.36 91.28 19.57
C GLN A 420 -14.08 90.12 20.27
N ARG A 421 -14.51 90.39 21.50
CA ARG A 421 -15.08 89.48 22.52
C ARG A 421 -16.49 88.98 22.16
N ARG A 422 -16.83 87.75 22.58
CA ARG A 422 -17.92 87.49 23.56
C ARG A 422 -17.91 86.04 24.07
N ALA A 423 -18.51 85.83 25.25
CA ALA A 423 -18.61 84.59 26.02
C ALA A 423 -19.80 84.74 27.00
N PRO A 424 -19.99 83.88 28.03
CA PRO A 424 -20.32 82.45 28.02
C PRO A 424 -21.71 82.19 28.69
N ARG A 425 -22.14 80.92 28.87
CA ARG A 425 -22.92 80.39 30.03
C ARG A 425 -23.13 78.84 29.92
N PRO A 426 -23.61 78.11 30.95
CA PRO A 426 -23.04 76.79 31.27
C PRO A 426 -24.04 75.61 31.37
N ARG A 427 -23.53 74.46 31.86
CA ARG A 427 -24.23 73.20 32.16
C ARG A 427 -25.31 73.34 33.26
N PRO A 428 -26.22 72.35 33.35
CA PRO A 428 -26.37 71.58 34.60
C PRO A 428 -25.90 70.11 34.47
N ALA A 429 -25.84 69.40 35.60
CA ALA A 429 -25.58 67.97 35.71
C ALA A 429 -26.22 67.41 37.00
N ALA A 430 -26.23 66.07 37.16
CA ALA A 430 -26.72 65.32 38.34
C ALA A 430 -28.28 65.31 38.49
N ASP A 431 -28.94 64.38 39.20
CA ASP A 431 -28.43 63.20 39.95
C ASP A 431 -29.47 62.02 39.97
N PRO A 432 -29.50 60.99 40.86
CA PRO A 432 -29.76 59.61 40.39
C PRO A 432 -30.87 58.81 41.13
N GLY A 433 -31.07 57.54 40.75
CA GLY A 433 -31.38 56.47 41.71
C GLY A 433 -32.62 55.58 41.48
N ALA A 434 -32.47 54.33 41.96
CA ALA A 434 -33.50 53.35 42.35
C ALA A 434 -34.46 52.70 41.33
N LEU A 435 -34.26 51.38 41.15
CA LEU A 435 -35.26 50.28 41.22
C LEU A 435 -36.55 50.34 40.36
N GLY A 436 -36.72 49.37 39.45
CA GLY A 436 -38.04 48.97 38.94
C GLY A 436 -38.02 48.10 37.66
N VAL A 437 -38.64 46.91 37.71
CA VAL A 437 -38.89 46.05 36.54
C VAL A 437 -40.34 46.20 36.07
N PRO A 438 -40.59 46.35 34.76
CA PRO A 438 -41.88 45.98 34.17
C PRO A 438 -41.78 44.91 33.05
N ALA A 439 -42.90 44.22 32.80
CA ALA A 439 -43.05 43.08 31.89
C ALA A 439 -43.85 43.45 30.59
N PRO A 440 -43.87 42.60 29.54
CA PRO A 440 -44.37 42.97 28.21
C PRO A 440 -45.86 42.66 27.93
N ARG A 441 -46.49 43.42 27.00
CA ARG A 441 -47.83 43.25 26.40
C ARG A 441 -47.76 43.72 24.93
N ARG A 442 -48.19 42.98 23.88
CA ARG A 442 -49.54 42.49 23.44
C ARG A 442 -50.44 43.60 22.83
N PRO A 443 -51.46 43.29 21.99
CA PRO A 443 -51.81 42.08 21.20
C PRO A 443 -51.90 42.44 19.67
N GLY A 444 -52.37 41.66 18.67
CA GLY A 444 -53.29 40.52 18.50
C GLY A 444 -54.22 40.80 17.28
N PRO A 445 -55.34 40.07 17.05
CA PRO A 445 -55.77 38.76 17.61
C PRO A 445 -55.10 37.61 16.79
N ASP A 446 -55.65 36.53 16.20
CA ASP A 446 -56.94 35.78 16.12
C ASP A 446 -56.59 34.39 15.46
N ARG A 447 -57.42 33.33 15.29
CA ARG A 447 -58.80 32.99 15.69
C ARG A 447 -58.95 31.45 15.85
N ARG A 448 -59.68 31.02 16.90
CA ARG A 448 -60.38 29.71 17.12
C ARG A 448 -59.74 28.37 16.65
N ALA A 449 -59.28 27.58 17.62
CA ALA A 449 -59.48 26.11 17.65
C ALA A 449 -60.89 25.79 18.24
N PRO A 450 -61.32 24.50 18.41
CA PRO A 450 -61.01 23.80 19.69
C PRO A 450 -61.02 22.23 19.71
N LEU A 451 -60.21 21.63 20.61
CA LEU A 451 -60.39 20.29 21.27
C LEU A 451 -60.37 19.04 20.33
N ARG A 452 -60.12 17.78 20.71
CA ARG A 452 -59.64 16.98 21.89
C ARG A 452 -58.94 15.74 21.25
N GLY A 453 -58.08 14.91 21.84
CA GLY A 453 -57.60 14.76 23.22
C GLY A 453 -57.65 13.28 23.66
N VAL A 454 -56.53 12.72 24.15
CA VAL A 454 -56.36 11.40 24.83
C VAL A 454 -56.17 10.13 23.97
N ASP A 455 -54.96 9.58 24.05
CA ASP A 455 -54.47 8.18 24.20
C ASP A 455 -55.20 6.94 23.64
N GLY A 456 -54.41 5.92 23.24
CA GLY A 456 -54.77 4.50 23.45
C GLY A 456 -54.51 3.48 22.33
N THR A 457 -53.57 2.55 22.59
CA THR A 457 -53.60 1.09 22.26
C THR A 457 -54.14 0.55 20.91
N ALA A 458 -53.35 -0.34 20.28
CA ALA A 458 -53.80 -1.38 19.34
C ALA A 458 -54.64 -2.48 20.09
N PRO A 459 -55.42 -3.42 19.46
CA PRO A 459 -55.00 -4.25 18.31
C PRO A 459 -56.08 -4.86 17.35
N LEU A 460 -55.61 -5.67 16.39
CA LEU A 460 -56.22 -6.88 15.76
C LEU A 460 -57.64 -6.89 15.13
N ARG A 461 -57.68 -7.05 13.78
CA ARG A 461 -58.53 -7.90 12.88
C ARG A 461 -58.50 -7.27 11.48
N GLN A 462 -58.35 -7.94 10.33
CA GLN A 462 -58.75 -9.28 9.82
C GLN A 462 -60.24 -9.41 9.47
N ARG A 463 -60.60 -9.08 8.21
CA ARG A 463 -61.37 -9.95 7.29
C ARG A 463 -61.53 -9.39 5.85
N ASP A 464 -61.30 -10.26 4.87
CA ASP A 464 -62.09 -10.61 3.67
C ASP A 464 -62.91 -9.52 2.92
N GLY A 465 -62.73 -9.38 1.58
CA GLY A 465 -63.60 -8.52 0.76
C GLY A 465 -63.22 -8.23 -0.72
N HIS A 466 -63.13 -9.24 -1.60
CA HIS A 466 -63.20 -9.09 -3.07
C HIS A 466 -64.67 -9.19 -3.56
N PRO A 467 -65.11 -8.65 -4.74
CA PRO A 467 -64.56 -8.84 -6.09
C PRO A 467 -64.48 -7.52 -6.93
N VAL A 468 -64.23 -7.40 -8.26
CA VAL A 468 -64.88 -7.99 -9.48
C VAL A 468 -63.93 -8.02 -10.71
N SER A 469 -64.19 -9.00 -11.60
CA SER A 469 -63.58 -9.34 -12.91
C SER A 469 -63.42 -8.22 -13.96
N ARG A 470 -62.53 -8.36 -14.97
CA ARG A 470 -62.80 -8.88 -16.36
C ARG A 470 -61.52 -8.77 -17.26
N THR A 471 -61.23 -9.57 -18.31
CA THR A 471 -61.68 -10.90 -18.80
C THR A 471 -60.69 -11.47 -19.87
N ARG A 472 -60.57 -12.81 -20.00
CA ARG A 472 -60.16 -13.59 -21.22
C ARG A 472 -58.70 -13.46 -21.73
N ALA A 473 -58.09 -14.45 -22.42
CA ALA A 473 -58.51 -15.81 -22.82
C ALA A 473 -57.33 -16.83 -22.82
N VAL A 474 -57.67 -18.12 -22.99
CA VAL A 474 -56.84 -19.35 -22.88
C VAL A 474 -57.33 -20.31 -24.00
N PRO A 475 -56.47 -21.11 -24.70
CA PRO A 475 -56.37 -22.55 -24.35
C PRO A 475 -55.09 -23.36 -24.74
N ARG A 476 -54.61 -24.18 -23.78
CA ARG A 476 -54.24 -25.63 -23.91
C ARG A 476 -53.03 -26.02 -24.80
N GLU A 477 -52.33 -27.16 -24.66
CA GLU A 477 -52.12 -28.24 -23.65
C GLU A 477 -50.80 -28.98 -24.11
N ARG A 478 -50.18 -30.01 -23.50
CA ARG A 478 -50.51 -30.97 -22.41
C ARG A 478 -49.23 -31.51 -21.73
N SER A 479 -49.42 -32.36 -20.71
CA SER A 479 -48.56 -33.44 -20.15
C SER A 479 -47.58 -34.17 -21.10
N ALA A 480 -46.54 -34.89 -20.63
CA ALA A 480 -45.87 -34.96 -19.32
C ALA A 480 -44.56 -35.81 -19.38
N ALA A 481 -43.86 -35.88 -18.25
CA ALA A 481 -42.67 -36.66 -17.87
C ALA A 481 -42.36 -38.01 -18.57
N THR A 482 -41.06 -38.30 -18.73
CA THR A 482 -40.37 -39.51 -18.21
C THR A 482 -38.84 -39.34 -18.36
N ALA A 483 -38.04 -40.01 -17.51
CA ALA A 483 -36.57 -40.08 -17.51
C ALA A 483 -36.14 -41.48 -16.97
N PRO A 484 -34.86 -41.82 -16.73
CA PRO A 484 -33.61 -41.53 -17.45
C PRO A 484 -32.84 -42.82 -17.86
N SER A 485 -31.88 -42.74 -18.79
CA SER A 485 -30.88 -43.80 -19.10
C SER A 485 -29.87 -43.26 -20.14
N ALA A 486 -28.59 -43.67 -20.28
CA ALA A 486 -27.56 -44.21 -19.38
C ALA A 486 -26.19 -44.06 -20.10
N ALA A 487 -25.07 -44.47 -19.49
CA ALA A 487 -23.72 -44.24 -19.99
C ALA A 487 -23.33 -45.02 -21.27
N THR A 488 -22.36 -44.50 -22.04
CA THR A 488 -21.34 -45.28 -22.79
C THR A 488 -20.15 -44.38 -23.15
N ALA A 489 -18.94 -44.93 -23.02
CA ALA A 489 -17.67 -44.44 -23.56
C ALA A 489 -16.68 -45.63 -23.63
N PRO A 490 -15.49 -45.51 -24.25
CA PRO A 490 -15.10 -44.69 -25.40
C PRO A 490 -14.72 -45.59 -26.62
N SER A 491 -14.24 -45.01 -27.72
CA SER A 491 -13.57 -45.76 -28.80
C SER A 491 -12.44 -44.95 -29.45
N ALA A 492 -11.47 -45.65 -30.06
CA ALA A 492 -10.29 -45.06 -30.71
C ALA A 492 -9.85 -45.89 -31.93
N ASP A 493 -9.30 -45.24 -32.97
CA ASP A 493 -8.26 -45.80 -33.85
C ASP A 493 -7.45 -44.65 -34.50
N PRO A 494 -6.10 -44.71 -34.54
CA PRO A 494 -5.28 -43.67 -35.17
C PRO A 494 -4.58 -44.15 -36.47
N ARG A 495 -4.79 -43.49 -37.61
CA ARG A 495 -4.07 -43.80 -38.88
C ARG A 495 -3.80 -42.60 -39.79
N SER A 496 -2.53 -42.26 -39.98
CA SER A 496 -1.94 -42.00 -41.31
C SER A 496 -0.39 -42.03 -41.22
N SER A 497 0.30 -42.54 -42.25
CA SER A 497 1.77 -42.62 -42.30
C SER A 497 2.30 -42.82 -43.73
N ARG A 498 3.62 -42.66 -43.92
CA ARG A 498 4.39 -42.49 -45.20
C ARG A 498 4.43 -41.03 -45.68
N ARG A 499 5.53 -40.48 -46.21
CA ARG A 499 6.96 -40.88 -46.42
C ARG A 499 7.79 -39.56 -46.36
N ALA A 500 9.12 -39.48 -46.36
CA ALA A 500 10.18 -40.35 -46.90
C ALA A 500 11.47 -40.37 -46.02
N ARG A 501 12.61 -40.82 -46.58
CA ARG A 501 13.87 -41.15 -45.88
C ARG A 501 15.10 -40.63 -46.66
N VAL A 502 16.12 -40.16 -45.96
CA VAL A 502 17.51 -40.01 -46.45
C VAL A 502 18.48 -40.56 -45.37
N THR A 503 19.65 -41.05 -45.78
CA THR A 503 20.71 -41.66 -44.94
C THR A 503 22.08 -41.04 -45.28
N PRO A 504 23.08 -41.02 -44.37
CA PRO A 504 24.01 -42.15 -44.11
C PRO A 504 24.09 -42.51 -42.61
N ARG A 505 24.65 -43.62 -42.10
CA ARG A 505 25.62 -44.69 -42.50
C ARG A 505 26.94 -44.58 -41.71
N ASP A 506 27.38 -45.71 -41.17
CA ASP A 506 28.39 -45.89 -40.11
C ASP A 506 29.85 -45.85 -40.60
N ALA A 507 30.79 -45.42 -39.73
CA ALA A 507 32.14 -46.01 -39.58
C ALA A 507 32.94 -45.42 -38.39
N GLY A 508 33.60 -46.29 -37.63
CA GLY A 508 34.93 -46.03 -37.03
C GLY A 508 35.95 -47.02 -37.64
N PRO A 509 37.15 -47.27 -37.08
CA PRO A 509 37.69 -46.79 -35.79
C PRO A 509 39.21 -46.43 -35.74
N ALA A 510 39.68 -46.00 -34.55
CA ALA A 510 40.98 -46.28 -33.91
C ALA A 510 42.35 -45.72 -34.43
N ARG A 511 43.19 -45.33 -33.44
CA ARG A 511 44.67 -45.12 -33.45
C ARG A 511 45.19 -43.86 -34.21
N ASP A 512 46.37 -43.27 -33.91
CA ASP A 512 47.42 -43.61 -32.92
C ASP A 512 48.20 -42.35 -32.40
N ARG A 513 48.85 -42.47 -31.22
CA ARG A 513 50.06 -41.75 -30.70
C ARG A 513 50.19 -40.21 -30.74
N GLN A 514 50.30 -39.60 -29.55
CA GLN A 514 51.52 -38.97 -28.99
C GLN A 514 51.21 -38.58 -27.52
N ALA A 515 51.93 -38.93 -26.44
CA ALA A 515 53.35 -39.22 -26.17
C ALA A 515 54.16 -38.01 -25.61
N ALA A 516 53.83 -37.62 -24.38
CA ALA A 516 54.74 -36.96 -23.44
C ALA A 516 54.41 -37.49 -22.02
N GLY A 517 55.41 -37.72 -21.16
CA GLY A 517 55.15 -38.34 -19.86
C GLY A 517 56.25 -38.13 -18.85
N VAL A 518 55.86 -38.25 -17.58
CA VAL A 518 56.77 -38.39 -16.43
C VAL A 518 56.23 -39.56 -15.60
N ARG A 519 57.11 -40.51 -15.27
CA ARG A 519 56.85 -41.57 -14.29
C ARG A 519 57.91 -41.49 -13.19
N THR A 520 57.47 -41.80 -11.99
CA THR A 520 58.27 -42.50 -10.97
C THR A 520 57.35 -43.58 -10.40
N ASP A 521 57.76 -44.84 -10.53
CA ASP A 521 57.01 -46.03 -10.07
C ASP A 521 57.33 -46.35 -8.59
N LEU A 522 56.95 -47.57 -8.13
CA LEU A 522 57.20 -48.20 -6.81
C LEU A 522 56.15 -47.87 -5.71
N ASP A 523 55.55 -48.85 -4.99
CA ASP A 523 55.65 -50.32 -5.15
C ASP A 523 54.43 -51.12 -4.62
N ALA A 524 54.56 -52.45 -4.56
CA ALA A 524 53.52 -53.48 -4.58
C ALA A 524 52.57 -53.67 -3.37
N ARG A 525 51.49 -54.43 -3.67
CA ARG A 525 50.53 -55.15 -2.80
C ARG A 525 51.21 -56.40 -2.13
N PRO A 526 50.59 -57.22 -1.22
CA PRO A 526 49.15 -57.43 -1.00
C PRO A 526 48.65 -57.74 0.46
N ALA A 527 47.38 -58.15 0.56
CA ALA A 527 46.70 -58.82 1.70
C ALA A 527 46.24 -60.24 1.23
N PRO A 528 45.50 -61.10 2.00
CA PRO A 528 44.93 -60.96 3.36
C PRO A 528 45.18 -62.18 4.30
N GLY A 529 44.56 -62.22 5.49
CA GLY A 529 44.62 -63.32 6.47
C GLY A 529 43.38 -63.46 7.38
N SER A 530 43.17 -64.62 8.01
CA SER A 530 41.88 -65.12 8.53
C SER A 530 41.62 -65.03 10.07
N ARG A 531 40.33 -64.85 10.42
CA ARG A 531 39.46 -65.44 11.50
C ARG A 531 40.06 -66.55 12.45
N PRO A 532 39.42 -66.89 13.60
CA PRO A 532 38.51 -66.13 14.52
C PRO A 532 38.69 -66.47 16.05
N ASP A 533 37.71 -66.06 16.90
CA ASP A 533 37.26 -66.62 18.21
C ASP A 533 38.17 -66.67 19.48
N ALA A 534 37.66 -66.15 20.63
CA ALA A 534 37.21 -66.97 21.81
C ALA A 534 37.01 -66.21 23.17
N ARG A 535 35.74 -66.17 23.65
CA ARG A 535 35.19 -66.41 25.01
C ARG A 535 35.81 -65.87 26.35
N SER A 536 34.88 -65.55 27.30
CA SER A 536 34.97 -65.70 28.78
C SER A 536 35.82 -64.67 29.57
N ARG A 537 35.56 -64.25 30.83
CA ARG A 537 34.52 -64.40 31.91
C ARG A 537 34.61 -63.10 32.77
N ALA A 538 33.59 -62.49 33.41
CA ALA A 538 32.54 -62.93 34.34
C ALA A 538 32.97 -63.13 35.83
N SER A 539 32.91 -62.06 36.64
CA SER A 539 32.96 -61.99 38.13
C SER A 539 32.92 -60.52 38.61
N THR A 540 32.38 -60.05 39.76
CA THR A 540 31.50 -60.63 40.83
C THR A 540 30.96 -59.48 41.72
N GLY A 541 29.73 -59.63 42.28
CA GLY A 541 29.26 -59.02 43.56
C GLY A 541 28.96 -57.50 43.59
N ARG A 542 27.76 -56.94 43.85
CA ARG A 542 26.56 -57.26 44.67
C ARG A 542 26.69 -56.91 46.16
N HIS A 543 25.86 -55.98 46.69
CA HIS A 543 24.91 -56.17 47.82
C HIS A 543 24.19 -54.86 48.27
N VAL A 544 22.88 -54.96 48.63
CA VAL A 544 22.13 -54.20 49.69
C VAL A 544 21.97 -52.65 49.52
N ARG A 545 20.79 -51.98 49.44
CA ARG A 545 19.37 -52.17 49.88
C ARG A 545 19.18 -52.04 51.41
N THR A 546 18.77 -50.92 52.02
CA THR A 546 17.43 -50.23 52.00
C THR A 546 17.60 -48.73 52.43
N ASP A 547 16.61 -47.84 52.71
CA ASP A 547 15.14 -47.91 52.86
C ASP A 547 14.42 -46.57 52.51
N ARG A 548 13.11 -46.49 52.79
CA ARG A 548 12.14 -45.39 52.54
C ARG A 548 12.37 -44.11 53.36
N HIS A 549 11.94 -42.96 52.83
CA HIS A 549 10.92 -42.06 53.43
C HIS A 549 10.58 -40.87 52.47
N GLY A 550 9.44 -40.17 52.69
CA GLY A 550 9.28 -38.77 52.25
C GLY A 550 8.13 -38.38 51.28
N ARG A 551 6.89 -38.34 51.78
CA ARG A 551 5.75 -37.47 51.36
C ARG A 551 4.76 -37.37 52.56
N PRO A 552 3.91 -36.34 52.73
CA PRO A 552 3.40 -35.41 51.70
C PRO A 552 3.62 -33.90 51.99
N GLN A 553 2.93 -33.07 51.19
CA GLN A 553 2.72 -31.61 51.26
C GLN A 553 1.89 -31.19 52.51
N PRO A 554 1.71 -29.88 52.83
CA PRO A 554 1.58 -28.69 51.96
C PRO A 554 2.82 -28.29 51.13
#